data_AF-A0AAW8RNM5-F1
#
_entry.id   AF-A0AAW8RNM5-F1
#
_cell.length_a   1.000
_cell.length_b   1.000
_cell.length_c   1.000
_cell.angle_alpha   90.00
_cell.angle_beta   90.00
_cell.angle_gamma   90.00
#
_symmetry.space_group_name_H-M   'P 1'
#
loop_
_entity.id
_entity.type
_entity.pdbx_description
1 polymer ?
#
loop_
_entity_poly.entity_id
_entity_poly.type
_entity_poly.pdbx_seq_one_letter_code
_entity_poly.pdbx_strand_id
1 'polypeptide(L)'
;MVFNKQVSSFLMLNQTDRYRVTKFTKKELQTNSNEKGNYDFDSVKPVSTEQVVKAQFDKSKLPIIGAISIPSIEVSLPIFKGLDNSALLAGAGTMKLDQKLGSGNYSLASHSTVDKSLLFSPLEFLSLGEKI
;
A
#
# COMPACT_ATOMS: atom_id res chain seq x y z
N MET A 1 17.16 -3.36 18.94
CA MET A 1 17.94 -3.71 17.73
C MET A 1 17.66 -2.67 16.65
N VAL A 2 18.71 -2.07 16.07
CA VAL A 2 18.61 -0.95 15.10
C VAL A 2 18.83 -1.42 13.65
N PHE A 3 19.60 -2.49 13.45
CA PHE A 3 20.01 -2.99 12.13
C PHE A 3 18.88 -3.67 11.33
N ASN A 4 18.02 -4.46 11.97
CA ASN A 4 16.92 -5.18 11.30
C ASN A 4 15.86 -4.25 10.70
N LYS A 5 15.68 -3.06 11.27
CA LYS A 5 14.72 -2.07 10.79
C LYS A 5 15.13 -1.48 9.45
N GLN A 6 16.41 -1.13 9.27
CA GLN A 6 16.91 -0.59 8.01
C GLN A 6 16.79 -1.59 6.85
N VAL A 7 17.06 -2.87 7.10
CA VAL A 7 16.82 -3.94 6.13
C VAL A 7 15.33 -4.06 5.80
N SER A 8 14.46 -4.03 6.82
CA SER A 8 13.00 -4.08 6.61
C SER A 8 12.54 -2.90 5.73
N SER A 9 12.98 -1.68 6.04
CA SER A 9 12.69 -0.48 5.25
C SER A 9 13.10 -0.65 3.78
N PHE A 10 14.34 -1.10 3.54
CA PHE A 10 14.83 -1.32 2.18
C PHE A 10 13.99 -2.35 1.41
N LEU A 11 13.63 -3.46 2.07
CA LEU A 11 12.81 -4.49 1.44
C LEU A 11 11.40 -3.99 1.09
N MET A 12 10.79 -3.18 1.98
CA MET A 12 9.47 -2.57 1.76
C MET A 12 9.51 -1.54 0.62
N LEU A 13 10.56 -0.72 0.52
CA LEU A 13 10.75 0.21 -0.61
C LEU A 13 10.83 -0.54 -1.93
N ASN A 14 11.69 -1.57 -1.99
CA ASN A 14 11.82 -2.39 -3.18
C ASN A 14 10.49 -3.08 -3.56
N GLN A 15 9.72 -3.53 -2.57
CA GLN A 15 8.42 -4.14 -2.81
C GLN A 15 7.41 -3.12 -3.36
N THR A 16 7.36 -1.92 -2.80
CA THR A 16 6.54 -0.80 -3.30
C THR A 16 6.91 -0.46 -4.75
N ASP A 17 8.21 -0.38 -5.05
CA ASP A 17 8.70 -0.07 -6.39
C ASP A 17 8.39 -1.14 -7.43
N ARG A 18 8.32 -2.41 -7.03
CA ARG A 18 7.87 -3.51 -7.91
C ARG A 18 6.43 -3.30 -8.38
N TYR A 19 5.59 -2.67 -7.57
CA TYR A 19 4.18 -2.42 -7.85
C TYR A 19 3.88 -1.00 -8.34
N ARG A 20 4.87 -0.22 -8.80
CA ARG A 20 4.58 1.10 -9.40
C ARG A 20 3.53 0.98 -10.49
N VAL A 21 2.47 1.78 -10.39
CA VAL A 21 1.32 1.74 -11.33
C VAL A 21 1.74 1.94 -12.79
N THR A 22 2.84 2.66 -13.05
CA THR A 22 3.40 2.88 -14.38
C THR A 22 3.90 1.60 -15.06
N LYS A 23 4.07 0.50 -14.32
CA LYS A 23 4.45 -0.82 -14.84
C LYS A 23 3.25 -1.65 -15.29
N PHE A 24 2.02 -1.17 -15.11
CA PHE A 24 0.78 -1.88 -15.41
C PHE A 24 -0.04 -1.14 -16.46
N THR A 25 -0.69 -1.89 -17.33
CA THR A 25 -1.61 -1.35 -18.34
C THR A 25 -2.97 -1.04 -17.73
N LYS A 26 -3.72 -0.11 -18.34
CA LYS A 26 -5.10 0.19 -17.94
C LYS A 26 -5.99 -1.05 -17.92
N LYS A 27 -5.79 -1.99 -18.86
CA LYS A 27 -6.55 -3.24 -18.92
C LYS A 27 -6.24 -4.15 -17.72
N GLU A 28 -4.97 -4.27 -17.33
CA GLU A 28 -4.59 -5.02 -16.13
C GLU A 28 -5.20 -4.42 -14.86
N LEU A 29 -5.14 -3.09 -14.70
CA LEU A 29 -5.77 -2.42 -13.55
C LEU A 29 -7.29 -2.65 -13.50
N GLN A 30 -7.96 -2.64 -14.66
CA GLN A 30 -9.40 -2.94 -14.75
C GLN A 30 -9.71 -4.40 -14.41
N THR A 31 -8.90 -5.35 -14.88
CA THR A 31 -9.06 -6.77 -14.53
C THR A 31 -8.89 -6.97 -13.03
N ASN A 32 -7.83 -6.41 -12.44
CA ASN A 32 -7.57 -6.48 -11.00
C ASN A 32 -8.69 -5.83 -10.16
N SER A 33 -9.34 -4.79 -10.69
CA SER A 33 -10.46 -4.12 -10.01
C SER A 33 -11.68 -5.02 -9.83
N ASN A 34 -11.81 -6.06 -10.67
CA ASN A 34 -12.88 -7.06 -10.60
C ASN A 34 -12.53 -8.25 -9.69
N GLU A 35 -11.31 -8.32 -9.16
CA GLU A 35 -10.93 -9.36 -8.22
C GLU A 35 -11.62 -9.17 -6.86
N LYS A 36 -11.80 -10.29 -6.15
CA LYS A 36 -12.35 -10.28 -4.80
C LYS A 36 -11.26 -9.79 -3.84
N GLY A 37 -11.46 -8.61 -3.27
CA GLY A 37 -10.61 -8.12 -2.18
C GLY A 37 -11.02 -8.73 -0.84
N ASN A 38 -10.05 -8.93 0.04
CA ASN A 38 -10.30 -9.17 1.46
C ASN A 38 -10.71 -7.86 2.15
N TYR A 39 -11.69 -7.88 3.04
CA TYR A 39 -12.10 -6.71 3.85
C TYR A 39 -12.26 -7.08 5.33
N ASP A 40 -11.68 -8.19 5.74
CA ASP A 40 -11.56 -8.57 7.14
C ASP A 40 -10.44 -7.75 7.79
N PHE A 41 -10.83 -6.72 8.54
CA PHE A 41 -9.89 -5.83 9.22
C PHE A 41 -9.09 -6.54 10.32
N ASP A 42 -9.63 -7.61 10.92
CA ASP A 42 -8.95 -8.36 11.97
C ASP A 42 -7.80 -9.22 11.41
N SER A 43 -7.80 -9.45 10.09
CA SER A 43 -6.71 -10.13 9.40
C SER A 43 -5.44 -9.27 9.25
N VAL A 44 -5.56 -7.94 9.44
CA VAL A 44 -4.45 -7.00 9.33
C VAL A 44 -3.59 -7.02 10.60
N LYS A 45 -2.28 -7.22 10.44
CA LYS A 45 -1.33 -7.37 11.54
C LYS A 45 -0.29 -6.25 11.55
N PRO A 46 0.22 -5.85 12.73
CA PRO A 46 1.32 -4.89 12.80
C PRO A 46 2.55 -5.40 12.04
N VAL A 47 3.29 -4.49 11.40
CA VAL A 47 4.49 -4.81 10.63
C VAL A 47 5.56 -5.45 11.51
N SER A 48 6.02 -6.64 11.13
CA SER A 48 7.20 -7.31 11.70
C SER A 48 8.28 -7.57 10.64
N THR A 49 9.54 -7.70 11.07
CA THR A 49 10.66 -8.01 10.16
C THR A 49 10.46 -9.36 9.46
N GLU A 50 9.93 -10.36 10.18
CA GLU A 50 9.64 -11.69 9.64
C GLU A 50 8.57 -11.63 8.55
N GLN A 51 7.54 -10.81 8.73
CA GLN A 51 6.51 -10.60 7.72
C GLN A 51 7.05 -9.90 6.48
N VAL A 52 7.87 -8.86 6.66
CA VAL A 52 8.53 -8.15 5.55
C VAL A 52 9.38 -9.12 4.74
N VAL A 53 10.23 -9.92 5.40
CA VAL A 53 11.06 -10.93 4.73
C VAL A 53 10.19 -11.97 4.02
N LYS A 54 9.14 -12.47 4.66
CA LYS A 54 8.21 -13.45 4.06
C LYS A 54 7.53 -12.89 2.82
N ALA A 55 7.11 -11.63 2.85
CA ALA A 55 6.45 -10.96 1.72
C ALA A 55 7.36 -10.83 0.48
N GLN A 56 8.69 -10.81 0.66
CA GLN A 56 9.62 -10.80 -0.47
C GLN A 56 9.62 -12.12 -1.26
N PHE A 57 9.37 -13.24 -0.57
CA PHE A 57 9.27 -14.57 -1.18
C PHE A 57 7.85 -14.90 -1.64
N ASP A 58 6.87 -14.07 -1.30
CA ASP A 58 5.51 -14.20 -1.79
C ASP A 58 5.47 -13.85 -3.30
N LYS A 59 5.18 -14.88 -4.11
CA LYS A 59 5.07 -14.76 -5.56
C LYS A 59 3.64 -14.45 -6.01
N SER A 60 2.69 -14.32 -5.08
CA SER A 60 1.34 -13.90 -5.43
C SER A 60 1.39 -12.50 -6.05
N LYS A 61 0.69 -12.36 -7.18
CA LYS A 61 0.49 -11.05 -7.79
C LYS A 61 -0.59 -10.34 -6.98
N LEU A 62 -0.23 -9.20 -6.40
CA LEU A 62 -1.20 -8.39 -5.66
C LEU A 62 -2.05 -7.58 -6.67
N PRO A 63 -3.39 -7.53 -6.50
CA PRO A 63 -4.28 -6.87 -7.43
C PRO A 63 -4.20 -5.35 -7.30
N ILE A 64 -3.23 -4.75 -7.99
CA ILE A 64 -3.10 -3.29 -8.10
C ILE A 64 -4.20 -2.73 -9.00
N ILE A 65 -4.85 -1.67 -8.55
CA ILE A 65 -5.98 -1.03 -9.22
C ILE A 65 -5.77 0.47 -9.47
N GLY A 66 -4.70 1.05 -8.94
CA GLY A 66 -4.38 2.47 -9.09
C GLY A 66 -3.15 2.89 -8.29
N ALA A 67 -3.04 4.19 -8.03
CA ALA A 67 -2.03 4.76 -7.17
C ALA A 67 -2.57 6.00 -6.45
N ILE A 68 -1.96 6.34 -5.32
CA ILE A 68 -2.14 7.60 -4.58
C ILE A 68 -0.80 8.35 -4.57
N SER A 69 -0.85 9.68 -4.72
CA SER A 69 0.34 10.51 -4.57
C SER A 69 0.01 11.74 -3.72
N ILE A 70 0.86 12.05 -2.75
CA ILE A 70 0.78 13.26 -1.94
C ILE A 70 2.16 13.93 -2.02
N PRO A 71 2.41 14.77 -3.06
CA PRO A 71 3.76 15.24 -3.37
C PRO A 71 4.43 16.04 -2.25
N SER A 72 3.66 16.78 -1.44
CA SER A 72 4.19 17.62 -0.35
C SER A 72 4.81 16.84 0.80
N ILE A 73 4.53 15.54 0.90
CA ILE A 73 5.12 14.63 1.89
C ILE A 73 5.74 13.40 1.21
N GLU A 74 6.06 13.52 -0.09
CA GLU A 74 6.74 12.50 -0.89
C GLU A 74 6.06 11.11 -0.91
N VAL A 75 4.74 11.05 -0.68
CA VAL A 75 3.99 9.79 -0.77
C VAL A 75 3.69 9.48 -2.24
N SER A 76 4.04 8.28 -2.67
CA SER A 76 3.64 7.71 -3.96
C SER A 76 3.51 6.20 -3.82
N LEU A 77 2.29 5.70 -3.69
CA LEU A 77 2.02 4.31 -3.37
C LEU A 77 1.05 3.68 -4.38
N PRO A 78 1.22 2.40 -4.71
CA PRO A 78 0.19 1.64 -5.40
C PRO A 78 -1.05 1.46 -4.50
N ILE A 79 -2.21 1.41 -5.13
CA ILE A 79 -3.48 1.05 -4.48
C ILE A 79 -3.85 -0.38 -4.89
N PHE A 80 -4.08 -1.24 -3.91
CA PHE A 80 -4.52 -2.62 -4.06
C PHE A 80 -6.00 -2.78 -3.70
N LYS A 81 -6.65 -3.76 -4.31
CA LYS A 81 -8.03 -4.16 -3.99
C LYS A 81 -8.05 -4.98 -2.69
N GLY A 82 -8.65 -4.43 -1.64
CA GLY A 82 -8.83 -5.06 -0.33
C GLY A 82 -7.70 -4.78 0.67
N LEU A 83 -7.76 -5.47 1.80
CA LEU A 83 -6.89 -5.36 2.97
C LEU A 83 -6.18 -6.69 3.19
N ASP A 84 -5.03 -6.86 2.55
CA ASP A 84 -4.15 -8.01 2.75
C ASP A 84 -2.81 -7.53 3.30
N ASN A 85 -2.25 -8.24 4.29
CA ASN A 85 -0.98 -7.83 4.92
C ASN A 85 0.15 -7.64 3.90
N SER A 86 0.31 -8.56 2.93
CA SER A 86 1.31 -8.41 1.86
C SER A 86 1.09 -7.16 1.01
N ALA A 87 -0.17 -6.75 0.78
CA ALA A 87 -0.51 -5.54 0.06
C ALA A 87 -0.23 -4.27 0.88
N LEU A 88 -0.56 -4.29 2.17
CA LEU A 88 -0.34 -3.16 3.06
C LEU A 88 1.15 -2.94 3.40
N LEU A 89 2.00 -3.96 3.20
CA LEU A 89 3.46 -3.82 3.26
C LEU A 89 4.06 -3.18 1.99
N ALA A 90 3.32 -3.17 0.89
CA ALA A 90 3.77 -2.71 -0.42
C ALA A 90 3.06 -1.44 -0.93
N GLY A 91 2.05 -0.94 -0.21
CA GLY A 91 1.25 0.21 -0.63
C GLY A 91 -0.01 0.39 0.20
N ALA A 92 -1.07 0.88 -0.43
CA ALA A 92 -2.36 1.14 0.22
C ALA A 92 -3.44 0.16 -0.27
N GLY A 93 -4.34 -0.27 0.62
CA GLY A 93 -5.48 -1.13 0.32
C GLY A 93 -6.81 -0.39 0.38
N THR A 94 -7.77 -0.76 -0.46
CA THR A 94 -9.16 -0.25 -0.37
C THR A 94 -9.86 -0.79 0.87
N MET A 95 -10.54 0.08 1.63
CA MET A 95 -11.19 -0.30 2.88
C MET A 95 -12.64 -0.79 2.73
N LYS A 96 -13.30 -0.54 1.59
CA LYS A 96 -14.71 -0.88 1.37
C LYS A 96 -14.90 -1.64 0.06
N LEU A 97 -15.83 -2.59 0.09
CA LEU A 97 -16.32 -3.24 -1.12
C LEU A 97 -16.91 -2.18 -2.06
N ASP A 98 -16.70 -2.37 -3.36
CA ASP A 98 -17.27 -1.56 -4.45
C ASP A 98 -17.04 -0.05 -4.40
N GLN A 99 -16.00 0.42 -3.68
CA GLN A 99 -15.62 1.83 -3.72
C GLN A 99 -15.17 2.26 -5.12
N LYS A 100 -15.67 3.42 -5.58
CA LYS A 100 -15.39 3.98 -6.90
C LYS A 100 -14.61 5.28 -6.78
N LEU A 101 -13.47 5.36 -7.46
CA LEU A 101 -12.65 6.58 -7.46
C LEU A 101 -13.45 7.77 -8.01
N GLY A 102 -13.38 8.91 -7.33
CA GLY A 102 -14.15 10.12 -7.68
C GLY A 102 -15.63 10.06 -7.33
N SER A 103 -16.07 9.12 -6.49
CA SER A 103 -17.47 9.02 -6.05
C SER A 103 -17.57 8.59 -4.60
N GLY A 104 -18.42 9.29 -3.83
CA GLY A 104 -18.59 9.03 -2.40
C GLY A 104 -17.28 9.16 -1.61
N ASN A 105 -17.19 8.44 -0.48
CA ASN A 105 -15.98 8.39 0.33
C ASN A 105 -15.10 7.21 -0.09
N TYR A 106 -14.06 7.47 -0.90
CA TYR A 106 -13.06 6.49 -1.29
C TYR A 106 -11.97 6.39 -0.22
N SER A 107 -11.98 5.31 0.56
CA SER A 107 -11.13 5.17 1.74
C SER A 107 -9.99 4.18 1.49
N LEU A 108 -8.80 4.51 1.98
CA LEU A 108 -7.58 3.73 1.82
C LEU A 108 -6.90 3.52 3.18
N ALA A 109 -6.29 2.36 3.36
CA ALA A 109 -5.46 2.04 4.52
C ALA A 109 -4.06 1.61 4.08
N SER A 110 -3.05 1.93 4.89
CA SER A 110 -1.68 1.43 4.76
C SER A 110 -1.03 1.41 6.14
N HIS A 111 0.09 0.73 6.29
CA HIS A 111 0.79 0.71 7.57
C HIS A 111 1.48 2.05 7.89
N SER A 112 1.44 2.40 9.17
CA SER A 112 2.40 3.34 9.77
C SER A 112 3.55 2.52 10.36
N THR A 113 4.78 2.92 10.04
CA THR A 113 6.00 2.24 10.46
C THR A 113 6.85 3.16 11.35
N VAL A 114 7.95 2.62 11.88
CA VAL A 114 8.94 3.41 12.62
C VAL A 114 9.72 4.34 11.69
N ASP A 115 9.94 3.92 10.45
CA ASP A 115 10.56 4.74 9.42
C ASP A 115 9.50 5.67 8.83
N LYS A 116 9.64 6.96 9.15
CA LYS A 116 8.63 7.97 8.83
C LYS A 116 8.56 8.31 7.34
N SER A 117 9.47 7.80 6.53
CA SER A 117 9.46 7.95 5.07
C SER A 117 8.60 6.91 4.34
N LEU A 118 8.18 5.84 5.02
CA LEU A 118 7.55 4.68 4.37
C LEU A 118 6.03 4.69 4.44
N LEU A 119 5.40 4.22 3.36
CA LEU A 119 3.96 3.95 3.31
C LEU A 119 3.13 5.18 3.73
N PHE A 120 2.21 5.04 4.68
CA PHE A 120 1.43 6.16 5.23
C PHE A 120 2.02 6.74 6.52
N SER A 121 3.23 6.35 6.91
CA SER A 121 3.95 7.00 8.03
C SER A 121 4.11 8.52 7.84
N PRO A 122 4.39 9.05 6.62
CA PRO A 122 4.52 10.49 6.40
C PRO A 122 3.22 11.29 6.57
N LEU A 123 2.05 10.65 6.70
CA LEU A 123 0.78 11.36 6.90
C LEU A 123 0.78 12.21 8.18
N GLU A 124 1.64 11.92 9.15
CA GLU A 124 1.81 12.73 10.35
C GLU A 124 2.36 14.14 10.07
N PHE A 125 2.96 14.36 8.89
CA PHE A 125 3.48 15.65 8.44
C PHE A 125 2.53 16.35 7.46
N LEU A 126 1.39 15.74 7.13
CA LEU A 126 0.43 16.31 6.18
C LEU A 126 -0.30 17.51 6.80
N SER A 127 -0.36 18.61 6.07
CA SER A 127 -1.06 19.82 6.47
C SER A 127 -2.40 19.99 5.75
N LEU A 128 -3.31 20.75 6.34
CA LEU A 128 -4.60 21.07 5.71
C LEU A 128 -4.39 21.87 4.42
N GLY A 129 -5.11 21.49 3.36
CA GLY A 129 -5.08 22.17 2.05
C GLY A 129 -4.08 21.57 1.05
N GLU A 130 -3.28 20.60 1.48
CA GLU A 130 -2.37 19.86 0.61
C GLU A 130 -3.12 19.00 -0.42
N LYS A 131 -2.52 18.85 -1.61
CA LYS A 131 -3.10 18.08 -2.72
C LYS A 131 -2.78 16.59 -2.59
N ILE A 132 -3.79 15.78 -2.94
CA ILE A 132 -3.77 14.31 -3.00
C ILE A 132 -4.22 13.88 -4.40
#